data_AF-A0ABD3Z9S5-F1
#
_entry.id   AF-A0ABD3Z9S5-F1
#
_cell.length_a   1.000
_cell.length_b   1.000
_cell.length_c   1.000
_cell.angle_alpha   90.00
_cell.angle_beta   90.00
_cell.angle_gamma   90.00
#
_symmetry.space_group_name_H-M   'P 1'
#
loop_
_entity.id
_entity.type
_entity.pdbx_description
1 polymer ?
#
loop_
_entity_poly.entity_id
_entity_poly.type
_entity_poly.pdbx_seq_one_letter_code
_entity_poly.pdbx_strand_id
1 'polypeptide(L)'
;MNTSFHESERVPVSLETVWRALTALGHQRLWLRPPDERSVNTWLIVTWDGLTVAERIRATDSWWLTGDANAIYTNPERIVPDGLEELTWLSVQRRMKDGF
;
A
#
# COMPACT_ATOMS: atom_id res chain seq x y z
N MET A 1 -21.95 21.40 23.11
CA MET A 1 -21.51 21.44 21.70
C MET A 1 -20.73 20.15 21.48
N ASN A 2 -21.35 19.12 20.88
CA ASN A 2 -20.69 17.83 20.66
C ASN A 2 -20.04 17.86 19.27
N THR A 3 -18.72 17.96 19.23
CA THR A 3 -17.93 17.64 18.04
C THR A 3 -18.05 16.14 17.81
N SER A 4 -18.98 15.73 16.94
CA SER A 4 -19.00 14.38 16.39
C SER A 4 -17.76 14.22 15.51
N PHE A 5 -16.67 13.69 16.08
CA PHE A 5 -15.64 13.08 15.26
C PHE A 5 -16.29 11.84 14.65
N HIS A 6 -16.53 11.87 13.35
CA HIS A 6 -16.72 10.64 12.59
C HIS A 6 -15.37 9.92 12.62
N GLU A 7 -15.08 9.20 13.70
CA GLU A 7 -14.06 8.17 13.67
C GLU A 7 -14.62 7.10 12.74
N SER A 8 -14.19 7.14 11.48
CA SER A 8 -14.42 6.03 10.56
C SER A 8 -13.88 4.77 11.23
N GLU A 9 -14.76 3.80 11.45
CA GLU A 9 -14.40 2.51 12.01
C GLU A 9 -13.21 1.95 11.22
N ARG A 10 -12.08 1.75 11.90
CA ARG A 10 -10.86 1.25 11.28
C ARG A 10 -11.01 -0.26 11.11
N VAL A 11 -11.58 -0.66 9.97
CA VAL A 11 -11.69 -2.07 9.61
C VAL A 11 -10.32 -2.57 9.18
N PRO A 12 -9.80 -3.66 9.79
CA PRO A 12 -8.56 -4.28 9.33
C PRO A 12 -8.68 -4.72 7.87
N VAL A 13 -7.79 -4.22 7.01
CA VAL A 13 -7.74 -4.61 5.60
C VAL A 13 -6.46 -5.39 5.32
N SER A 14 -6.59 -6.55 4.67
CA SER A 14 -5.46 -7.39 4.27
C SER A 14 -4.67 -6.79 3.11
N LEU A 15 -3.42 -7.24 2.94
CA LEU A 15 -2.59 -6.88 1.78
C LEU A 15 -3.29 -7.25 0.47
N GLU A 16 -3.92 -8.43 0.43
CA GLU A 16 -4.66 -8.89 -0.74
C GLU A 16 -5.79 -7.94 -1.13
N THR A 17 -6.62 -7.53 -0.17
CA THR A 17 -7.76 -6.65 -0.44
C THR A 17 -7.29 -5.30 -0.96
N VAL A 18 -6.25 -4.71 -0.36
CA VAL A 18 -5.68 -3.45 -0.84
C VAL A 18 -5.05 -3.59 -2.22
N TRP A 19 -4.30 -4.67 -2.47
CA TRP A 19 -3.69 -4.92 -3.77
C TRP A 19 -4.75 -5.06 -4.88
N ARG A 20 -5.84 -5.79 -4.61
CA ARG A 20 -6.98 -5.90 -5.55
C ARG A 20 -7.64 -4.55 -5.79
N ALA A 21 -7.85 -3.75 -4.74
CA ALA A 21 -8.44 -2.42 -4.86
C ALA A 21 -7.58 -1.48 -5.72
N LEU A 22 -6.27 -1.43 -5.47
CA LEU A 22 -5.33 -0.63 -6.28
C LEU A 22 -5.29 -1.09 -7.74
N THR A 23 -5.31 -2.40 -7.98
CA THR A 23 -5.37 -2.96 -9.34
C THR A 23 -6.68 -2.55 -10.04
N ALA A 24 -7.81 -2.58 -9.33
CA ALA A 24 -9.11 -2.15 -9.85
C ALA A 24 -9.17 -0.65 -10.13
N LEU A 25 -8.43 0.17 -9.38
CA LEU A 25 -8.28 1.60 -9.66
C LEU A 25 -7.44 1.88 -10.92
N GLY A 26 -6.65 0.91 -11.38
CA GLY A 26 -5.85 1.01 -12.61
C GLY A 26 -4.34 0.98 -12.39
N HIS A 27 -3.88 0.75 -11.15
CA HIS A 27 -2.46 0.53 -10.89
C HIS A 27 -2.01 -0.80 -11.49
N GLN A 28 -0.98 -0.76 -12.35
CA GLN A 28 -0.50 -1.96 -13.06
C GLN A 28 0.70 -2.62 -12.40
N ARG A 29 1.55 -1.84 -11.74
CA ARG A 29 2.75 -2.31 -11.05
C ARG A 29 2.90 -1.55 -9.74
N LEU A 30 3.11 -2.31 -8.68
CA LEU A 30 3.15 -1.82 -7.31
C LEU A 30 4.34 -2.47 -6.61
N TRP A 31 4.97 -1.75 -5.70
CA TRP A 31 6.13 -2.23 -4.97
C TRP A 31 5.91 -2.12 -3.48
N LEU A 32 6.36 -3.13 -2.76
CA LEU A 32 6.33 -3.13 -1.31
C LEU A 32 7.62 -2.54 -0.77
N ARG A 33 7.48 -1.48 0.03
CA ARG A 33 8.58 -0.86 0.76
C ARG A 33 8.49 -1.26 2.24
N PRO A 34 9.54 -1.88 2.80
CA PRO A 34 9.62 -2.14 4.23
C PRO A 34 9.75 -0.83 5.03
N PRO A 35 9.44 -0.86 6.33
CA PRO A 35 9.80 0.24 7.22
C PRO A 35 11.29 0.55 7.14
N ASP A 36 11.65 1.82 7.08
CA ASP A 36 13.01 2.31 7.14
C ASP A 36 13.21 3.21 8.38
N GLU A 37 14.43 3.71 8.58
CA GLU A 37 14.77 4.57 9.72
C GLU A 37 13.95 5.87 9.78
N ARG A 38 13.33 6.28 8.66
CA ARG A 38 12.51 7.50 8.55
C ARG A 38 11.02 7.22 8.68
N SER A 39 10.54 6.05 8.25
CA SER A 39 9.13 5.64 8.25
C SER A 39 8.73 4.79 9.46
N VAL A 40 9.58 4.81 10.51
CA VAL A 40 9.52 4.10 11.79
C VAL A 40 8.17 3.38 12.01
N ASN A 41 8.10 2.14 11.53
CA ASN A 41 7.00 1.17 11.69
C ASN A 41 5.88 1.11 10.63
N THR A 42 6.07 1.70 9.45
CA THR A 42 5.05 1.65 8.39
C THR A 42 5.55 0.91 7.15
N TRP A 43 4.80 -0.12 6.74
CA TRP A 43 4.95 -0.73 5.42
C TRP A 43 4.23 0.12 4.39
N LEU A 44 4.81 0.32 3.21
CA LEU A 44 4.21 1.13 2.16
C LEU A 44 4.02 0.32 0.88
N ILE A 45 2.92 0.56 0.18
CA ILE A 45 2.78 0.21 -1.23
C ILE A 45 3.04 1.47 -2.02
N VAL A 46 4.01 1.40 -2.93
CA VAL A 46 4.43 2.53 -3.75
C VAL A 46 4.34 2.21 -5.23
N THR A 47 4.20 3.26 -6.03
CA THR A 47 4.29 3.22 -7.50
C THR A 47 5.74 3.42 -7.95
N TRP A 48 5.94 3.40 -9.27
CA TRP A 48 7.26 3.46 -9.91
C TRP A 48 8.00 4.79 -9.66
N ASP A 49 7.26 5.87 -9.49
CA ASP A 49 7.73 7.23 -9.16
C ASP A 49 7.85 7.47 -7.66
N GLY A 50 7.58 6.44 -6.84
CA GLY A 50 7.73 6.50 -5.39
C GLY A 50 6.54 7.09 -4.64
N LEU A 51 5.42 7.35 -5.33
CA LEU A 51 4.17 7.78 -4.70
C LEU A 51 3.64 6.67 -3.79
N THR A 52 3.21 7.03 -2.58
CA THR A 52 2.66 6.07 -1.62
C THR A 52 1.16 5.99 -1.80
N VAL A 53 0.65 4.84 -2.22
CA VAL A 53 -0.77 4.63 -2.52
C VAL A 53 -1.50 3.82 -1.44
N ALA A 54 -0.75 3.11 -0.60
CA ALA A 54 -1.27 2.48 0.60
C ALA A 54 -0.19 2.35 1.66
N GLU A 55 -0.61 2.27 2.91
CA GLU A 55 0.31 2.10 4.04
C GLU A 55 -0.30 1.17 5.10
N ARG A 56 0.58 0.50 5.87
CA ARG A 56 0.24 -0.37 7.00
C ARG A 56 1.10 -0.01 8.20
N ILE A 57 0.48 0.57 9.22
CA ILE A 57 1.12 0.79 10.52
C ILE A 57 1.14 -0.52 11.29
N ARG A 58 2.32 -0.88 11.80
CA ARG A 58 2.55 -2.11 12.58
C ARG A 58 1.64 -2.24 13.81
N ALA A 59 1.29 -1.14 14.46
CA ALA A 59 0.48 -1.14 15.67
C ALA A 59 -0.97 -1.61 15.45
N THR A 60 -1.52 -1.40 14.26
CA THR A 60 -2.90 -1.74 13.92
C THR A 60 -3.01 -2.96 13.01
N ASP A 61 -1.88 -3.44 12.51
CA ASP A 61 -1.77 -4.57 11.59
C ASP A 61 -2.72 -4.52 10.38
N SER A 62 -3.05 -3.31 9.95
CA SER A 62 -4.06 -3.05 8.92
C SER A 62 -3.46 -2.23 7.82
N TRP A 63 -3.88 -2.49 6.59
CA TRP A 63 -3.64 -1.62 5.45
C TRP A 63 -4.73 -0.56 5.31
N TRP A 64 -4.40 0.57 4.69
CA TRP A 64 -5.36 1.52 4.14
C TRP A 64 -4.78 2.22 2.92
N LEU A 65 -5.69 2.74 2.09
CA LEU A 65 -5.35 3.57 0.94
C LEU A 65 -5.02 5.00 1.40
N THR A 66 -4.01 5.61 0.80
CA THR A 66 -3.71 7.03 0.99
C THR A 66 -4.59 7.89 0.08
N GLY A 67 -4.57 9.22 0.25
CA GLY A 67 -5.22 10.14 -0.69
C GLY A 67 -4.68 10.03 -2.13
N ASP A 68 -3.43 9.58 -2.27
CA ASP A 68 -2.74 9.41 -3.54
C ASP A 68 -3.12 8.12 -4.28
N ALA A 69 -3.92 7.23 -3.68
CA ALA A 69 -4.35 5.99 -4.31
C ALA A 69 -5.07 6.19 -5.66
N ASN A 70 -5.65 7.37 -5.89
CA ASN A 70 -6.33 7.72 -7.14
C ASN A 70 -5.42 8.41 -8.18
N ALA A 71 -4.18 8.74 -7.81
CA ALA A 71 -3.22 9.35 -8.72
C ALA A 71 -2.51 8.26 -9.52
N ILE A 72 -2.76 8.23 -10.84
CA ILE A 72 -2.21 7.23 -11.75
C ILE A 72 -1.40 7.96 -12.82
N TYR A 73 -0.07 7.79 -12.74
CA TYR A 73 0.87 8.39 -13.68
C TYR A 73 1.41 7.35 -14.65
N THR A 74 1.51 7.74 -15.92
CA THR A 74 2.09 6.91 -16.98
C THR A 74 3.59 6.75 -16.76
N ASN A 75 4.12 5.54 -17.04
CA ASN A 75 5.55 5.23 -16.92
C ASN A 75 6.17 4.94 -18.30
N PRO A 76 6.36 5.95 -19.17
CA PRO A 76 6.89 5.74 -20.51
C PRO A 76 8.35 5.25 -20.48
N GLU A 77 9.12 5.66 -19.48
CA GLU A 77 10.54 5.31 -19.30
C GLU A 77 10.75 3.93 -18.67
N ARG A 78 9.67 3.25 -18.27
CA ARG A 78 9.70 1.93 -17.62
C ARG A 78 10.57 1.90 -16.37
N ILE A 79 10.58 3.00 -15.63
CA ILE A 79 11.30 3.13 -14.36
C ILE A 79 10.79 2.07 -13.38
N VAL A 80 11.71 1.50 -12.61
CA VAL A 80 11.42 0.54 -11.54
C VAL A 80 12.13 1.02 -10.27
N PRO A 81 11.44 1.07 -9.12
CA PRO A 81 12.09 1.40 -7.85
C PRO A 81 13.18 0.39 -7.52
N ASP A 82 14.38 0.89 -7.22
CA ASP A 82 15.52 0.04 -6.88
C ASP A 82 15.34 -0.61 -5.50
N GLY A 83 15.75 -1.88 -5.39
CA GLY A 83 15.73 -2.64 -4.13
C GLY A 83 14.34 -2.97 -3.56
N LEU A 84 13.23 -2.66 -4.24
CA LEU A 84 11.88 -2.96 -3.75
C LEU A 84 11.30 -4.23 -4.39
N GLU A 85 10.53 -5.00 -3.61
CA GLU A 85 9.81 -6.18 -4.10
C GLU A 85 8.57 -5.74 -4.87
N GLU A 86 8.41 -6.21 -6.11
CA GLU A 86 7.17 -6.03 -6.87
C GLU A 86 6.03 -6.90 -6.30
N LEU A 87 4.88 -6.28 -6.06
CA LEU A 87 3.65 -6.93 -5.62
C LEU A 87 2.93 -7.55 -6.82
N THR A 88 3.43 -8.70 -7.25
CA THR A 88 2.71 -9.64 -8.10
C THR A 88 1.66 -10.41 -7.30
N TRP A 89 0.70 -11.03 -7.99
CA TRP A 89 -0.27 -11.91 -7.33
C TRP A 89 0.41 -13.01 -6.48
N LEU A 90 1.49 -13.61 -6.99
CA LEU A 90 2.22 -14.66 -6.27
C LEU A 90 2.92 -14.12 -5.01
N SER A 91 3.53 -12.93 -5.07
CA SER A 91 4.17 -12.33 -3.90
C SER A 91 3.15 -11.91 -2.83
N VAL A 92 1.97 -11.43 -3.24
CA VAL A 92 0.84 -11.17 -2.33
C VAL A 92 0.42 -12.46 -1.63
N GLN A 93 0.17 -13.54 -2.37
CA GLN A 93 -0.23 -14.83 -1.79
C GLN A 93 0.82 -15.40 -0.82
N ARG A 94 2.11 -15.32 -1.18
CA ARG A 94 3.20 -15.75 -0.31
C ARG A 94 3.18 -14.99 1.01
N ARG A 95 3.06 -13.67 0.96
CA ARG A 95 3.02 -12.82 2.15
C ARG A 95 1.81 -13.11 3.03
N MET A 96 0.63 -13.25 2.45
CA MET A 96 -0.56 -13.66 3.21
C MET A 96 -0.35 -15.00 3.94
N LYS A 97 0.35 -15.96 3.32
CA LYS A 97 0.71 -17.23 3.96
C LYS A 97 1.71 -17.06 5.11
N ASP A 98 2.62 -16.11 5.00
CA ASP A 98 3.63 -15.79 6.01
C ASP A 98 3.08 -14.96 7.20
N GLY A 99 1.77 -14.67 7.21
CA GLY A 99 1.09 -13.93 8.28
C GLY A 99 1.14 -12.41 8.11
N PHE A 100 1.20 -11.95 6.87
CA PHE A 100 1.31 -10.53 6.52
C PHE A 100 -0.03 -9.79 6.46
#